data_AF-A0A9E1QJF2-F1
#
_entry.id   AF-A0A9E1QJF2-F1
#
_cell.length_a   1.000
_cell.length_b   1.000
_cell.length_c   1.000
_cell.angle_alpha   90.00
_cell.angle_beta   90.00
_cell.angle_gamma   90.00
#
_symmetry.space_group_name_H-M   'P 1'
#
loop_
_entity.id
_entity.type
_entity.pdbx_description
1 polymer ?
#
loop_
_entity_poly.entity_id
_entity_poly.type
_entity_poly.pdbx_seq_one_letter_code
_entity_poly.pdbx_strand_id
1 'polypeptide(L)'
;GKVIDAAEMARIGFVNHVHPKGQVLAAATDLAEAVGANGPLATRGTKRIARARQEPGFRAAREMSDTLRHALEWSHDVDEGIAAATEGRPAKFTGR
;
A
#
# COMPACT_ATOMS: atom_id res chain seq x y z
N GLY A 1 15.78 -21.71 -21.26
CA GLY A 1 14.80 -20.61 -21.15
C GLY A 1 15.34 -19.37 -21.85
N LYS A 2 14.47 -18.45 -22.27
CA LYS A 2 14.87 -17.16 -22.88
C LYS A 2 15.20 -16.14 -21.79
N VAL A 3 16.33 -15.45 -21.92
CA VAL A 3 16.69 -14.30 -21.05
C VAL A 3 15.92 -13.06 -21.53
N ILE A 4 15.39 -12.27 -20.59
CA ILE A 4 14.70 -11.01 -20.84
C ILE A 4 15.42 -9.86 -20.15
N ASP A 5 15.33 -8.67 -20.72
CA ASP A 5 15.90 -7.46 -20.13
C ASP A 5 14.95 -6.80 -19.11
N ALA A 6 15.43 -5.76 -18.44
CA ALA A 6 14.66 -5.05 -17.42
C ALA A 6 13.41 -4.36 -17.99
N ALA A 7 13.48 -3.86 -19.22
CA ALA A 7 12.35 -3.19 -19.87
C ALA A 7 11.20 -4.19 -20.11
N GLU A 8 11.53 -5.38 -20.58
CA GLU A 8 10.58 -6.48 -20.75
C GLU A 8 10.01 -6.94 -19.41
N MET A 9 10.85 -7.07 -18.36
CA MET A 9 10.39 -7.42 -17.02
C MET A 9 9.34 -6.43 -16.50
N ALA A 10 9.52 -5.12 -16.73
CA ALA A 10 8.53 -4.12 -16.34
C ALA A 10 7.24 -4.22 -17.18
N ARG A 11 7.39 -4.39 -18.51
CA ARG A 11 6.25 -4.49 -19.44
C ARG A 11 5.31 -5.64 -19.10
N ILE A 12 5.85 -6.77 -18.65
CA ILE A 12 5.06 -7.96 -18.28
C ILE A 12 4.62 -7.97 -16.81
N GLY A 13 4.96 -6.93 -16.03
CA GLY A 13 4.62 -6.84 -14.61
C GLY A 13 5.43 -7.77 -13.69
N PHE A 14 6.60 -8.24 -14.14
CA PHE A 14 7.53 -9.00 -13.29
C PHE A 14 8.22 -8.09 -12.26
N VAL A 15 8.53 -6.85 -12.66
CA VAL A 15 8.94 -5.77 -11.76
C VAL A 15 8.00 -4.57 -11.93
N ASN A 16 7.88 -3.75 -10.88
CA ASN A 16 7.01 -2.56 -10.94
C ASN A 16 7.68 -1.39 -11.68
N HIS A 17 8.99 -1.19 -11.47
CA HIS A 17 9.74 -0.05 -12.01
C HIS A 17 11.17 -0.45 -12.38
N VAL A 18 11.75 0.27 -13.34
CA VAL A 18 13.16 0.16 -13.75
C VAL A 18 13.80 1.52 -13.57
N HIS A 19 14.95 1.56 -12.91
CA HIS A 19 15.69 2.78 -12.64
C HIS A 19 17.12 2.69 -13.20
N PRO A 20 17.78 3.82 -13.49
CA PRO A 20 19.19 3.84 -13.85
C PRO A 20 20.05 3.14 -12.79
N LYS A 21 21.19 2.59 -13.24
CA LYS A 21 22.15 1.93 -12.34
C LYS A 21 22.56 2.87 -11.20
N GLY A 22 22.50 2.37 -9.97
CA GLY A 22 22.84 3.13 -8.77
C GLY A 22 21.68 3.92 -8.14
N GLN A 23 20.53 4.05 -8.81
CA GLN A 23 19.38 4.82 -8.28
C GLN A 23 18.30 3.97 -7.61
N VAL A 24 18.40 2.64 -7.70
CA VAL A 24 17.38 1.71 -7.17
C VAL A 24 17.16 1.90 -5.67
N LEU A 25 18.24 2.07 -4.89
CA LEU A 25 18.11 2.24 -3.44
C LEU A 25 17.40 3.53 -3.07
N ALA A 26 17.76 4.65 -3.71
CA ALA A 26 17.10 5.93 -3.49
C ALA A 26 15.60 5.86 -3.83
N ALA A 27 15.26 5.35 -5.02
CA ALA A 27 13.86 5.20 -5.43
C ALA A 27 13.07 4.24 -4.53
N ALA A 28 13.69 3.16 -4.05
CA ALA A 28 13.05 2.24 -3.11
C ALA A 28 12.82 2.88 -1.73
N THR A 29 13.76 3.71 -1.27
CA THR A 29 13.61 4.49 -0.03
C THR A 29 12.49 5.51 -0.17
N ASP A 30 12.44 6.29 -1.27
CA ASP A 30 11.38 7.26 -1.52
C ASP A 30 9.99 6.59 -1.51
N LEU A 31 9.88 5.41 -2.14
CA LEU A 31 8.65 4.62 -2.11
C LEU A 31 8.31 4.14 -0.69
N ALA A 32 9.30 3.69 0.08
CA ALA A 32 9.11 3.25 1.45
C ALA A 32 8.66 4.38 2.36
N GLU A 33 9.21 5.58 2.20
CA GLU A 33 8.82 6.80 2.92
C GLU A 33 7.39 7.21 2.56
N ALA A 34 7.05 7.22 1.26
CA ALA A 34 5.69 7.50 0.80
C ALA A 34 4.67 6.50 1.36
N VAL A 35 5.02 5.21 1.43
CA VAL A 35 4.17 4.18 2.07
C VAL A 35 4.10 4.39 3.58
N GLY A 36 5.22 4.69 4.24
CA GLY A 36 5.34 4.90 5.68
C GLY A 36 4.62 6.16 6.18
N ALA A 37 4.38 7.13 5.31
CA ALA A 37 3.57 8.32 5.61
C ALA A 37 2.07 8.02 5.73
N ASN A 38 1.61 6.82 5.35
CA ASN A 38 0.21 6.40 5.46
C ASN A 38 -0.07 5.67 6.79
N GLY A 39 -1.34 5.62 7.17
CA GLY A 39 -1.81 4.86 8.34
C GLY A 39 -1.40 3.38 8.27
N PRO A 40 -0.56 2.87 9.17
CA PRO A 40 -0.02 1.51 9.08
C PRO A 40 -1.11 0.44 9.18
N LEU A 41 -2.18 0.68 9.96
CA LEU A 41 -3.34 -0.22 10.04
C LEU A 41 -4.05 -0.34 8.68
N ALA A 42 -4.35 0.79 8.04
CA ALA A 42 -5.01 0.86 6.74
C ALA A 42 -4.13 0.28 5.62
N THR A 43 -2.84 0.60 5.59
CA THR A 43 -1.88 0.08 4.59
C THR A 43 -1.76 -1.44 4.66
N ARG A 44 -1.64 -2.00 5.88
CA ARG A 44 -1.60 -3.46 6.10
C ARG A 44 -2.92 -4.12 5.70
N GLY A 45 -4.06 -3.51 6.06
CA GLY A 45 -5.39 -3.98 5.67
C GLY A 45 -5.57 -4.03 4.15
N THR A 46 -5.24 -2.95 3.46
CA THR A 46 -5.27 -2.85 1.99
C THR A 46 -4.40 -3.93 1.34
N LYS A 47 -3.20 -4.19 1.87
CA LYS A 47 -2.33 -5.26 1.35
C LYS A 47 -2.95 -6.65 1.52
N ARG A 48 -3.69 -6.90 2.61
CA ARG A 48 -4.40 -8.18 2.83
C ARG A 48 -5.55 -8.33 1.84
N ILE A 49 -6.36 -7.29 1.64
CA ILE A 49 -7.47 -7.28 0.66
C ILE A 49 -6.92 -7.54 -0.75
N ALA A 50 -5.85 -6.85 -1.16
CA ALA A 50 -5.22 -7.05 -2.47
C ALA A 50 -4.65 -8.47 -2.66
N ARG A 51 -4.35 -9.19 -1.57
CA ARG A 51 -3.90 -10.58 -1.61
C ARG A 51 -5.04 -11.59 -1.60
N ALA A 52 -6.27 -11.18 -1.29
CA ALA A 52 -7.47 -12.05 -1.29
C ALA A 52 -7.92 -12.46 -2.71
N ARG A 53 -6.97 -12.54 -3.65
CA ARG A 53 -7.10 -12.80 -5.09
C ARG A 53 -7.41 -14.26 -5.46
N GLN A 54 -7.82 -15.08 -4.49
CA GLN A 54 -7.99 -16.52 -4.69
C GLN A 54 -9.37 -16.89 -5.24
N GLU A 55 -10.38 -16.03 -5.06
CA GLU A 55 -11.74 -16.27 -5.55
C GLU A 55 -12.02 -15.49 -6.84
N PRO A 56 -12.70 -16.09 -7.84
CA PRO A 56 -13.24 -15.35 -8.97
C PRO A 56 -14.17 -14.22 -8.50
N GLY A 57 -13.96 -13.01 -9.04
CA GLY A 57 -14.75 -11.83 -8.67
C GLY A 57 -14.23 -11.09 -7.43
N PHE A 58 -15.07 -10.24 -6.84
CA PHE A 58 -14.67 -9.30 -5.78
C PHE A 58 -15.28 -9.59 -4.40
N ARG A 59 -16.11 -10.63 -4.27
CA ARG A 59 -16.90 -10.87 -3.04
C ARG A 59 -16.02 -11.04 -1.80
N ALA A 60 -15.04 -11.94 -1.85
CA ALA A 60 -14.13 -12.19 -0.72
C ALA A 60 -13.31 -10.94 -0.36
N ALA A 61 -12.83 -10.19 -1.36
CA ALA A 61 -12.12 -8.93 -1.12
C ALA A 61 -13.03 -7.87 -0.49
N ARG A 62 -14.30 -7.79 -0.90
CA ARG A 62 -15.30 -6.86 -0.35
C ARG A 62 -15.66 -7.19 1.09
N GLU A 63 -15.94 -8.45 1.40
CA GLU A 63 -16.24 -8.92 2.77
C GLU A 63 -15.06 -8.65 3.72
N MET A 64 -13.84 -8.93 3.26
CA MET A 64 -12.61 -8.61 4.02
C MET A 64 -12.45 -7.11 4.22
N SER A 65 -12.75 -6.29 3.19
CA SER A 65 -12.70 -4.84 3.28
C SER A 65 -13.69 -4.30 4.31
N ASP A 66 -14.93 -4.80 4.34
CA ASP A 66 -15.93 -4.40 5.35
C ASP A 66 -15.50 -4.80 6.76
N THR A 67 -14.97 -6.01 6.91
CA THR A 67 -14.48 -6.52 8.20
C THR A 67 -13.35 -5.66 8.74
N LEU A 68 -12.36 -5.34 7.89
CA LEU A 68 -11.23 -4.49 8.26
C LEU A 68 -11.67 -3.05 8.56
N ARG A 69 -12.61 -2.51 7.77
CA ARG A 69 -13.14 -1.17 8.02
C ARG A 69 -13.80 -1.10 9.40
N HIS A 70 -14.70 -2.03 9.72
CA HIS A 70 -15.36 -2.08 11.03
C HIS A 70 -14.38 -2.27 12.19
N ALA A 71 -13.32 -3.08 12.00
CA ALA A 71 -12.32 -3.29 13.04
C ALA A 71 -11.44 -2.05 13.31
N LEU A 72 -11.33 -1.13 12.34
CA LEU A 72 -10.39 0.00 12.39
C LEU A 72 -11.07 1.36 12.51
N GLU A 73 -12.39 1.45 12.30
CA GLU A 73 -13.13 2.72 12.23
C GLU A 73 -13.05 3.56 13.52
N TRP A 74 -12.71 2.93 14.65
CA TRP A 74 -12.53 3.57 15.95
C TRP A 74 -11.07 3.62 16.43
N SER A 75 -10.12 3.41 15.51
CA SER A 75 -8.69 3.50 15.82
C SER A 75 -8.23 4.95 15.93
N HIS A 76 -7.19 5.19 16.74
CA HIS A 76 -6.57 6.50 16.85
C HIS A 76 -6.07 7.00 15.49
N ASP A 77 -5.55 6.10 14.65
CA ASP A 77 -5.10 6.44 13.31
C ASP A 77 -6.23 6.96 12.39
N VAL A 78 -7.48 6.54 12.60
CA VAL A 78 -8.62 7.10 11.85
C VAL A 78 -8.92 8.52 12.31
N ASP A 79 -9.00 8.75 13.63
CA ASP A 79 -9.25 10.07 14.21
C ASP A 79 -8.16 11.07 13.79
N GLU A 80 -6.89 10.67 13.89
CA GLU A 80 -5.75 11.48 13.47
C GLU A 80 -5.75 11.75 11.96
N GLY A 81 -6.13 10.76 11.15
CA GLY A 81 -6.27 10.95 9.70
C GLY A 81 -7.31 12.02 9.35
N ILE A 82 -8.46 12.01 10.04
CA ILE A 82 -9.53 13.01 9.86
C ILE A 82 -9.06 14.38 10.34
N ALA A 83 -8.44 14.45 11.52
CA ALA A 83 -7.94 15.70 12.10
C ALA A 83 -6.86 16.35 11.22
N ALA A 84 -5.86 15.58 10.80
CA ALA A 84 -4.76 16.06 9.96
C ALA A 84 -5.26 16.58 8.60
N ALA A 85 -6.23 15.88 7.98
CA ALA A 85 -6.85 16.33 6.73
C ALA A 85 -7.65 17.63 6.91
N THR A 86 -8.38 17.76 8.02
CA THR A 86 -9.16 18.96 8.36
C THR A 86 -8.27 20.17 8.64
N GLU A 87 -7.13 19.94 9.30
CA GLU A 87 -6.17 20.98 9.70
C GLU A 87 -5.13 21.29 8.61
N GLY A 88 -5.11 20.54 7.49
CA GLY A 88 -4.14 20.74 6.41
C GLY A 88 -2.69 20.44 6.78
N ARG A 89 -2.47 19.49 7.71
CA ARG A 89 -1.14 19.10 8.19
C ARG A 89 -0.83 17.63 7.89
N PRO A 90 0.44 17.21 7.91
CA PRO A 90 0.79 15.79 7.87
C PRO A 90 0.21 15.04 9.08
N ALA A 91 -0.30 13.84 8.83
CA ALA A 91 -0.82 12.94 9.86
C ALA A 91 0.33 12.25 10.63
N LYS A 92 0.10 12.00 11.91
CA LYS A 92 1.02 11.32 12.84
C LYS A 92 0.46 9.98 13.27
N PHE A 93 0.53 9.01 12.38
CA PHE A 93 0.04 7.67 12.67
C PHE A 93 0.90 6.93 13.68
N THR A 94 0.26 6.19 14.58
CA THR A 94 0.92 5.39 15.63
C THR A 94 0.63 3.89 15.53
N GLY A 95 -0.26 3.48 14.63
CA GLY A 95 -0.66 2.08 14.48
C GLY A 95 -1.57 1.58 15.59
N ARG A 96 -2.36 2.49 16.17
CA ARG A 96 -3.31 2.24 17.25
C ARG A 96 -4.69 2.73 16.86
#